data_AF-A0A7J4PRQ7-F1
#
_entry.id   AF-A0A7J4PRQ7-F1
#
_cell.length_a   1.000
_cell.length_b   1.000
_cell.length_c   1.000
_cell.angle_alpha   90.00
_cell.angle_beta   90.00
_cell.angle_gamma   90.00
#
_symmetry.space_group_name_H-M   'P 1'
#
loop_
_entity.id
_entity.type
_entity.pdbx_description
1 polymer ?
#
loop_
_entity_poly.entity_id
_entity_poly.type
_entity_poly.pdbx_seq_one_letter_code
_entity_poly.pdbx_strand_id
1 'polypeptide(L)'
;MPPAFEKEIELIEKSIEDFEEGKRGNVAVISDPFYGESDLMKRAGEIIGSSGLKVDARSLIHDFEVLEKASEKIVMVDEAHRLYRRKIGGFEAINRFLSFIPSSDGLFITTWNSYSWKYLDEVLGLGRHFPQKIRLSKMGAGQIQEMLLSGYEEGELTFVEEVPVDAEELKILSRSSYQKTLMGRSIEIPYPVVDIRSIRSRRTKSEKKSSEEIFFDKLARISDGNPGVAEYLWNEALDYPEVRNALKDPPSIDLDYDESFAIGIVLSMGSIQVRELSDVLEPLDLSAEKIAGLLEERGLVFSEGDVIAIRSEALKSVVEHLRRLRLVW
;
A
#
# COMPACT_ATOMS: atom_id res chain seq x y z
N MET A 1 5.28 -2.94 21.75
CA MET A 1 4.21 -3.25 20.77
C MET A 1 3.79 -1.90 20.20
N PRO A 2 3.81 -1.68 18.87
CA PRO A 2 3.75 -0.34 18.32
C PRO A 2 2.41 0.33 18.65
N PRO A 3 2.38 1.65 18.94
CA PRO A 3 1.15 2.42 19.18
C PRO A 3 0.32 2.65 17.90
N ALA A 4 0.44 1.76 16.91
CA ALA A 4 -0.28 1.86 15.66
C ALA A 4 -1.76 1.59 15.89
N PHE A 5 -2.60 2.42 15.28
CA PHE A 5 -4.06 2.28 15.20
C PHE A 5 -4.90 2.63 16.44
N GLU A 6 -4.37 3.28 17.47
CA GLU A 6 -5.17 3.63 18.67
C GLU A 6 -6.44 4.40 18.32
N LYS A 7 -6.35 5.39 17.43
CA LYS A 7 -7.52 6.18 16.99
C LYS A 7 -8.56 5.33 16.27
N GLU A 8 -8.11 4.39 15.45
CA GLU A 8 -8.99 3.51 14.70
C GLU A 8 -9.65 2.46 15.59
N ILE A 9 -8.94 1.97 16.61
CA ILE A 9 -9.51 1.10 17.66
C ILE A 9 -10.56 1.86 18.47
N GLU A 10 -10.28 3.09 18.92
CA GLU A 10 -11.25 3.94 19.63
C GLU A 10 -12.54 4.16 18.80
N LEU A 11 -12.42 4.32 17.48
CA LEU A 11 -13.57 4.45 16.59
C LEU A 11 -14.38 3.15 16.45
N ILE A 12 -13.71 2.00 16.45
CA ILE A 12 -14.37 0.69 16.44
C ILE A 12 -15.09 0.45 17.77
N GLU A 13 -14.42 0.69 18.90
CA GLU A 13 -15.00 0.57 20.25
C GLU A 13 -16.24 1.44 20.39
N LYS A 14 -16.15 2.71 19.98
CA LYS A 14 -17.30 3.61 19.98
C LYS A 14 -18.46 3.09 19.11
N SER A 15 -18.17 2.47 17.97
CA SER A 15 -19.21 1.90 17.11
C SER A 15 -19.90 0.69 17.74
N ILE A 16 -19.17 -0.07 18.57
CA ILE A 16 -19.71 -1.18 19.37
C ILE A 16 -20.60 -0.62 20.48
N GLU A 17 -20.14 0.39 21.23
CA GLU A 17 -20.94 1.06 22.28
C GLU A 17 -22.24 1.65 21.71
N ASP A 18 -22.14 2.38 20.60
CA ASP A 18 -23.31 2.95 19.91
C ASP A 18 -24.32 1.86 19.50
N PHE A 19 -23.84 0.69 19.08
CA PHE A 19 -24.69 -0.45 18.73
C PHE A 19 -25.39 -1.04 19.95
N GLU A 20 -24.72 -1.15 21.10
CA GLU A 20 -25.34 -1.58 22.36
C GLU A 20 -26.42 -0.61 22.85
N GLU A 21 -26.26 0.69 22.57
CA GLU A 21 -27.28 1.72 22.79
C GLU A 21 -28.43 1.71 21.74
N GLY A 22 -28.36 0.82 20.75
CA GLY A 22 -29.38 0.65 19.72
C GLY A 22 -29.18 1.50 18.46
N LYS A 23 -28.07 2.24 18.33
CA LYS A 23 -27.72 2.96 17.11
C LYS A 23 -27.02 2.02 16.14
N ARG A 24 -27.66 1.71 15.02
CA ARG A 24 -27.08 0.82 14.00
C ARG A 24 -26.21 1.62 13.04
N GLY A 25 -24.93 1.26 12.96
CA GLY A 25 -24.00 1.87 12.02
C GLY A 25 -22.86 0.93 11.66
N ASN A 26 -23.03 0.14 10.59
CA ASN A 26 -21.97 -0.75 10.11
C ASN A 26 -20.70 0.02 9.76
N VAL A 27 -19.57 -0.62 10.02
CA VAL A 27 -18.24 -0.06 9.90
C VAL A 27 -17.52 -0.65 8.70
N ALA A 28 -16.99 0.22 7.84
CA ALA A 28 -16.02 -0.14 6.83
C ALA A 28 -14.66 0.47 7.18
N VAL A 29 -13.69 -0.40 7.46
CA VAL A 29 -12.27 -0.06 7.53
C VAL A 29 -11.70 -0.16 6.12
N ILE A 30 -11.10 0.92 5.64
CA ILE A 30 -10.63 1.06 4.27
C ILE A 30 -9.15 1.43 4.29
N SER A 31 -8.32 0.61 3.66
CA SER A 31 -6.87 0.77 3.66
C SER A 31 -6.24 0.43 2.30
N ASP A 32 -5.07 1.00 2.04
CA ASP A 32 -4.21 0.55 0.95
C ASP A 32 -3.65 -0.86 1.29
N PRO A 33 -3.23 -1.67 0.31
CA PRO A 33 -2.54 -2.93 0.58
C PRO A 33 -1.37 -2.76 1.54
N PHE A 34 -1.13 -3.76 2.39
CA PHE A 34 -0.03 -3.79 3.37
C PHE A 34 -0.15 -2.76 4.49
N TYR A 35 -1.32 -2.14 4.70
CA TYR A 35 -1.45 -1.15 5.77
C TYR A 35 -1.47 -1.80 7.17
N GLY A 36 -1.69 -3.11 7.28
CA GLY A 36 -1.78 -3.80 8.57
C GLY A 36 -3.20 -3.92 9.10
N GLU A 37 -4.21 -3.83 8.23
CA GLU A 37 -5.61 -4.04 8.60
C GLU A 37 -5.88 -5.38 9.30
N SER A 38 -5.09 -6.41 9.01
CA SER A 38 -5.16 -7.71 9.69
C SER A 38 -4.84 -7.60 11.19
N ASP A 39 -3.85 -6.78 11.56
CA ASP A 39 -3.46 -6.55 12.96
C ASP A 39 -4.51 -5.71 13.69
N LEU A 40 -5.04 -4.68 13.02
CA LEU A 40 -6.18 -3.90 13.53
C LEU A 40 -7.38 -4.82 13.80
N MET A 41 -7.75 -5.68 12.85
CA MET A 41 -8.89 -6.60 13.01
C MET A 41 -8.61 -7.69 14.04
N LYS A 42 -7.35 -8.08 14.25
CA LYS A 42 -6.98 -8.97 15.35
C LYS A 42 -7.23 -8.29 16.70
N ARG A 43 -6.73 -7.07 16.89
CA ARG A 43 -6.96 -6.27 18.10
C ARG A 43 -8.45 -6.02 18.37
N ALA A 44 -9.21 -5.63 17.33
CA ALA A 44 -10.65 -5.44 17.44
C ALA A 44 -11.37 -6.75 17.84
N GLY A 45 -10.94 -7.89 17.29
CA GLY A 45 -11.48 -9.21 17.68
C GLY A 45 -11.16 -9.59 19.12
N GLU A 46 -9.97 -9.24 19.63
CA GLU A 46 -9.60 -9.44 21.03
C GLU A 46 -10.48 -8.61 21.98
N ILE A 47 -10.87 -7.40 21.59
CA ILE A 47 -11.79 -6.52 22.35
C ILE A 47 -13.22 -7.11 22.35
N ILE A 48 -13.72 -7.54 21.19
CA ILE A 48 -15.07 -8.10 21.05
C ILE A 48 -15.19 -9.45 21.78
N GLY A 49 -14.11 -10.22 21.84
CA GLY A 49 -14.05 -11.51 22.51
C GLY A 49 -15.01 -12.55 21.92
N SER A 50 -15.56 -13.42 22.75
CA SER A 50 -16.44 -14.51 22.32
C SER A 50 -17.85 -14.08 21.89
N SER A 51 -18.17 -12.79 21.98
CA SER A 51 -19.47 -12.25 21.58
C SER A 51 -19.54 -11.92 20.09
N GLY A 52 -18.42 -12.02 19.37
CA GLY A 52 -18.31 -11.70 17.96
C GLY A 52 -17.93 -12.90 17.11
N LEU A 53 -18.41 -12.88 15.87
CA LEU A 53 -18.05 -13.83 14.83
C LEU A 53 -17.05 -13.18 13.89
N LYS A 54 -15.87 -13.78 13.73
CA LYS A 54 -14.88 -13.35 12.72
C LYS A 54 -14.88 -14.30 11.54
N VAL A 55 -15.01 -13.77 10.32
CA VAL A 55 -15.07 -14.54 9.08
C VAL A 55 -14.16 -13.94 8.01
N ASP A 56 -13.49 -14.80 7.24
CA ASP A 56 -12.78 -14.41 6.03
C ASP A 56 -13.76 -14.32 4.84
N ALA A 57 -13.73 -13.23 4.07
CA ALA A 57 -14.64 -13.04 2.95
C ALA A 57 -14.59 -14.15 1.87
N ARG A 58 -13.44 -14.79 1.65
CA ARG A 58 -13.33 -15.90 0.68
C ARG A 58 -14.15 -17.11 1.12
N SER A 59 -14.28 -17.37 2.42
CA SER A 59 -15.07 -18.52 2.90
C SER A 59 -16.57 -18.34 2.63
N LEU A 60 -17.06 -17.10 2.70
CA LEU A 60 -18.45 -16.73 2.44
C LEU A 60 -18.91 -16.98 1.00
N ILE A 61 -17.98 -17.12 0.05
CA ILE A 61 -18.29 -17.48 -1.34
C ILE A 61 -18.92 -18.89 -1.39
N HIS A 62 -18.49 -19.78 -0.51
CA HIS A 62 -18.93 -21.18 -0.47
C HIS A 62 -19.86 -21.48 0.71
N ASP A 63 -19.70 -20.78 1.83
CA ASP A 63 -20.43 -21.04 3.07
C ASP A 63 -21.04 -19.76 3.65
N PHE A 64 -21.97 -19.16 2.89
CA PHE A 64 -22.69 -17.98 3.33
C PHE A 64 -23.63 -18.26 4.52
N GLU A 65 -24.04 -19.53 4.71
CA GLU A 65 -24.95 -19.94 5.77
C GLU A 65 -24.37 -19.68 7.18
N VAL A 66 -23.05 -19.59 7.31
CA VAL A 66 -22.38 -19.18 8.56
C VAL A 66 -22.92 -17.83 9.06
N LEU A 67 -23.17 -16.88 8.16
CA LEU A 67 -23.74 -15.58 8.55
C LEU A 67 -25.22 -15.68 8.92
N GLU A 68 -25.98 -16.51 8.21
CA GLU A 68 -27.42 -16.68 8.43
C GLU A 68 -27.73 -17.41 9.75
N LYS A 69 -26.80 -18.28 10.19
CA LYS A 69 -26.91 -19.06 11.43
C LYS A 69 -26.17 -18.44 12.61
N ALA A 70 -25.41 -17.36 12.39
CA ALA A 70 -24.65 -16.69 13.43
C ALA A 70 -25.58 -16.24 14.57
N SER A 71 -25.18 -16.55 15.80
CA SER A 71 -25.89 -16.10 17.00
C SER A 71 -25.29 -14.80 17.56
N GLU A 72 -24.06 -14.50 17.13
CA GLU A 72 -23.24 -13.37 17.48
C GLU A 72 -23.83 -12.10 16.86
N LYS A 73 -23.95 -11.05 17.69
CA LYS A 73 -24.50 -9.76 17.23
C LYS A 73 -23.46 -8.88 16.55
N ILE A 74 -22.17 -9.16 16.72
CA ILE A 74 -21.09 -8.41 16.08
C ILE A 74 -20.40 -9.37 15.12
N VAL A 75 -20.38 -9.00 13.84
CA VAL A 75 -19.79 -9.81 12.77
C VAL A 75 -18.65 -9.03 12.14
N MET A 76 -17.45 -9.61 12.20
CA MET A 76 -16.26 -9.10 11.56
C MET A 76 -16.01 -9.85 10.25
N VAL A 77 -15.92 -9.14 9.14
CA VAL A 77 -15.61 -9.74 7.83
C VAL A 77 -14.31 -9.17 7.28
N ASP A 78 -13.28 -10.00 7.26
CA ASP A 78 -11.97 -9.63 6.72
C ASP A 78 -11.99 -9.69 5.19
N GLU A 79 -11.38 -8.69 4.55
CA GLU A 79 -11.17 -8.58 3.12
C GLU A 79 -12.46 -8.68 2.28
N ALA A 80 -13.54 -8.00 2.71
CA ALA A 80 -14.87 -8.06 2.09
C ALA A 80 -14.89 -7.76 0.57
N HIS A 81 -13.90 -7.02 0.07
CA HIS A 81 -13.67 -6.82 -1.36
C HIS A 81 -13.47 -8.11 -2.16
N ARG A 82 -13.12 -9.22 -1.51
CA ARG A 82 -12.94 -10.55 -2.14
C ARG A 82 -14.24 -11.27 -2.49
N LEU A 83 -15.38 -10.76 -2.03
CA LEU A 83 -16.70 -11.21 -2.49
C LEU A 83 -17.03 -10.75 -3.92
N TYR A 84 -16.20 -9.89 -4.49
CA TYR A 84 -16.32 -9.40 -5.84
C TYR A 84 -15.22 -10.00 -6.74
N ARG A 85 -15.59 -10.33 -7.98
CA ARG A 85 -14.68 -10.74 -9.04
C ARG A 85 -14.90 -9.86 -10.27
N ARG A 86 -13.81 -9.40 -10.90
CA ARG A 86 -13.85 -8.49 -12.06
C ARG A 86 -14.16 -9.20 -13.38
N LYS A 87 -15.22 -10.02 -13.39
CA LYS A 87 -15.71 -10.80 -14.54
C LYS A 87 -17.22 -10.69 -14.69
N ILE A 88 -17.74 -11.14 -15.82
CA ILE A 88 -19.20 -11.24 -16.03
C ILE A 88 -19.80 -12.15 -14.95
N GLY A 89 -20.85 -11.68 -14.27
CA GLY A 89 -21.48 -12.38 -13.14
C GLY A 89 -20.69 -12.30 -11.82
N GLY A 90 -19.53 -11.66 -11.78
CA GLY A 90 -18.67 -11.59 -10.60
C GLY A 90 -19.16 -10.70 -9.44
N PHE A 91 -20.43 -10.26 -9.47
CA PHE A 91 -21.06 -9.44 -8.42
C PHE A 91 -22.03 -10.22 -7.52
N GLU A 92 -22.30 -11.50 -7.81
CA GLU A 92 -23.34 -12.27 -7.13
C GLU A 92 -23.10 -12.38 -5.61
N ALA A 93 -21.89 -12.79 -5.20
CA ALA A 93 -21.56 -12.97 -3.78
C ALA A 93 -21.57 -11.64 -3.02
N ILE A 94 -20.98 -10.58 -3.58
CA ILE A 94 -21.03 -9.26 -2.95
C ILE A 94 -22.46 -8.71 -2.87
N ASN A 95 -23.28 -8.87 -3.90
CA ASN A 95 -24.68 -8.42 -3.87
C ASN A 95 -25.50 -9.19 -2.83
N ARG A 96 -25.27 -10.50 -2.68
CA ARG A 96 -25.88 -11.30 -1.62
C ARG A 96 -25.50 -10.76 -0.25
N PHE A 97 -24.21 -10.48 -0.02
CA PHE A 97 -23.72 -9.91 1.23
C PHE A 97 -24.33 -8.53 1.53
N LEU A 98 -24.32 -7.61 0.57
CA LEU A 98 -24.89 -6.27 0.74
C LEU A 98 -26.40 -6.28 0.96
N SER A 99 -27.10 -7.26 0.39
CA SER A 99 -28.55 -7.45 0.62
C SER A 99 -28.85 -8.08 1.98
N PHE A 100 -27.91 -8.85 2.53
CA PHE A 100 -28.03 -9.47 3.85
C PHE A 100 -27.86 -8.46 4.99
N ILE A 101 -26.90 -7.53 4.87
CA ILE A 101 -26.57 -6.55 5.92
C ILE A 101 -27.82 -5.84 6.50
N PRO A 102 -28.74 -5.27 5.70
CA PRO A 102 -29.91 -4.56 6.23
C PRO A 102 -30.95 -5.47 6.88
N SER A 103 -30.94 -6.76 6.54
CA SER A 103 -31.88 -7.75 7.09
C SER A 103 -31.40 -8.37 8.41
N SER A 104 -30.11 -8.19 8.73
CA SER A 104 -29.52 -8.67 9.97
C SER A 104 -29.70 -7.64 11.10
N ASP A 105 -29.86 -8.15 12.33
CA ASP A 105 -29.86 -7.34 13.55
C ASP A 105 -28.46 -7.09 14.11
N GLY A 106 -27.42 -7.64 13.46
CA GLY A 106 -26.03 -7.52 13.89
C GLY A 106 -25.31 -6.26 13.37
N LEU A 107 -24.24 -5.88 14.06
CA LEU A 107 -23.26 -4.89 13.63
C LEU A 107 -22.20 -5.57 12.75
N PHE A 108 -21.98 -5.04 11.54
CA PHE A 108 -20.91 -5.50 10.66
C PHE A 108 -19.70 -4.58 10.74
N ILE A 109 -18.53 -5.14 11.00
CA ILE A 109 -17.23 -4.47 10.92
C ILE A 109 -16.44 -5.15 9.82
N THR A 110 -16.07 -4.42 8.77
CA THR A 110 -15.54 -5.02 7.53
C THR A 110 -14.26 -4.33 7.09
N THR A 111 -13.30 -5.08 6.52
CA THR A 111 -12.10 -4.50 5.91
C THR A 111 -12.15 -4.51 4.39
N TRP A 112 -11.61 -3.46 3.79
CA TRP A 112 -11.65 -3.21 2.35
C TRP A 112 -10.32 -2.67 1.83
N ASN A 113 -9.86 -3.24 0.74
CA ASN A 113 -8.84 -2.62 -0.11
C ASN A 113 -9.39 -1.30 -0.69
N SER A 114 -8.65 -0.20 -0.55
CA SER A 114 -9.07 1.15 -0.93
C SER A 114 -9.38 1.30 -2.43
N TYR A 115 -8.64 0.59 -3.29
CA TYR A 115 -8.83 0.59 -4.73
C TYR A 115 -10.12 -0.15 -5.11
N SER A 116 -10.37 -1.31 -4.50
CA SER A 116 -11.63 -2.04 -4.64
C SER A 116 -12.82 -1.27 -4.07
N TRP A 117 -12.68 -0.69 -2.86
CA TRP A 117 -13.72 0.13 -2.24
C TRP A 117 -14.17 1.22 -3.20
N LYS A 118 -13.21 1.96 -3.78
CA LYS A 118 -13.53 3.08 -4.66
C LYS A 118 -14.32 2.63 -5.89
N TYR A 119 -13.89 1.55 -6.54
CA TYR A 119 -14.63 1.00 -7.68
C TYR A 119 -16.04 0.54 -7.28
N LEU A 120 -16.15 -0.22 -6.19
CA LEU A 120 -17.42 -0.80 -5.75
C LEU A 120 -18.37 0.24 -5.16
N ASP A 121 -17.88 1.32 -4.56
CA ASP A 121 -18.73 2.42 -4.08
C ASP A 121 -19.36 3.18 -5.25
N GLU A 122 -18.63 3.38 -6.35
CA GLU A 122 -19.18 3.97 -7.56
C GLU A 122 -20.21 3.07 -8.25
N VAL A 123 -19.97 1.75 -8.29
CA VAL A 123 -20.84 0.79 -9.00
C VAL A 123 -22.03 0.35 -8.17
N LEU A 124 -21.84 0.10 -6.87
CA LEU A 124 -22.84 -0.50 -5.98
C LEU A 124 -23.33 0.47 -4.88
N GLY A 125 -22.65 1.59 -4.66
CA GLY A 125 -22.99 2.51 -3.56
C GLY A 125 -22.70 1.93 -2.18
N LEU A 126 -21.56 1.24 -2.00
CA LEU A 126 -21.12 0.63 -0.74
C LEU A 126 -21.30 1.55 0.48
N GLY A 127 -20.99 2.83 0.34
CA GLY A 127 -21.09 3.82 1.41
C GLY A 127 -22.49 3.98 2.00
N ARG A 128 -23.54 3.49 1.34
CA ARG A 128 -24.92 3.45 1.87
C ARG A 128 -25.13 2.33 2.89
N HIS A 129 -24.37 1.23 2.77
CA HIS A 129 -24.44 0.08 3.67
C HIS A 129 -23.55 0.27 4.91
N PHE A 130 -22.52 1.12 4.80
CA PHE A 130 -21.53 1.41 5.85
C PHE A 130 -21.51 2.91 6.17
N PRO A 131 -22.37 3.39 7.07
CA PRO A 131 -22.39 4.79 7.47
C PRO A 131 -21.09 5.22 8.17
N GLN A 132 -20.45 4.32 8.91
CA GLN A 132 -19.16 4.56 9.56
C GLN A 132 -18.03 4.09 8.64
N LYS A 133 -17.13 5.00 8.28
CA LYS A 133 -16.00 4.72 7.38
C LYS A 133 -14.70 5.15 8.04
N ILE A 134 -13.89 4.18 8.41
CA ILE A 134 -12.57 4.39 9.01
C ILE A 134 -11.54 4.25 7.89
N ARG A 135 -10.87 5.35 7.52
CA ARG A 135 -9.83 5.33 6.49
C ARG A 135 -8.46 5.38 7.12
N LEU A 136 -7.67 4.35 6.88
CA LEU A 136 -6.30 4.30 7.40
C LEU A 136 -5.44 5.30 6.61
N SER A 137 -4.91 6.29 7.33
CA SER A 137 -4.28 7.48 6.73
C SER A 137 -2.76 7.39 6.80
N LYS A 138 -2.09 7.54 5.65
CA LYS A 138 -0.63 7.52 5.50
C LYS A 138 0.13 8.15 6.67
N MET A 139 1.13 7.43 7.15
CA MET A 139 2.00 7.86 8.24
C MET A 139 3.10 8.80 7.74
N GLY A 140 3.36 9.86 8.49
CA GLY A 140 4.56 10.69 8.30
C GLY A 140 5.82 10.00 8.80
N ALA A 141 6.98 10.57 8.48
CA ALA A 141 8.29 10.03 8.91
C ALA A 141 8.39 9.82 10.42
N GLY A 142 7.94 10.79 11.23
CA GLY A 142 7.96 10.67 12.69
C GLY A 142 7.05 9.55 13.24
N GLN A 143 5.89 9.31 12.61
CA GLN A 143 5.00 8.22 13.03
C GLN A 143 5.59 6.85 12.66
N ILE A 144 6.21 6.74 11.48
CA ILE A 144 6.93 5.53 11.06
C ILE A 144 8.10 5.26 12.00
N GLN A 145 8.86 6.30 12.36
CA GLN A 145 9.96 6.20 13.31
C GLN A 145 9.49 5.71 14.67
N GLU A 146 8.46 6.33 15.25
CA GLU A 146 7.88 5.91 16.52
C GLU A 146 7.39 4.46 16.48
N MET A 147 6.71 4.07 15.39
CA MET A 147 6.22 2.70 15.20
C MET A 147 7.36 1.68 15.20
N LEU A 148 8.39 1.90 14.37
CA LEU A 148 9.49 0.94 14.18
C LEU A 148 10.45 0.90 15.36
N LEU A 149 10.69 2.03 16.03
CA LEU A 149 11.59 2.11 17.19
C LEU A 149 10.93 1.69 18.51
N SER A 150 9.60 1.53 18.57
CA SER A 150 8.87 1.16 19.79
C SER A 150 9.32 -0.16 20.44
N GLY A 151 10.07 -1.00 19.72
CA GLY A 151 10.63 -2.26 20.20
C GLY A 151 12.09 -2.19 20.67
N TYR A 152 12.75 -1.04 20.54
CA TYR A 152 14.19 -0.87 20.80
C TYR A 152 14.43 0.16 21.91
N GLU A 153 15.52 0.01 22.65
CA GLU A 153 15.99 1.00 23.61
C GLU A 153 16.68 2.18 22.91
N GLU A 154 16.68 3.35 23.57
CA GLU A 154 17.34 4.54 23.04
C GLU A 154 18.84 4.30 22.87
N GLY A 155 19.36 4.50 21.66
CA GLY A 155 20.76 4.27 21.32
C GLY A 155 21.16 2.81 21.09
N GLU A 156 20.21 1.87 21.09
CA GLU A 156 20.46 0.46 20.76
C GLU A 156 20.89 0.28 19.30
N LEU A 157 20.33 1.09 18.39
CA LEU A 157 20.57 1.00 16.96
C LEU A 157 21.54 2.08 16.47
N THR A 158 22.42 1.70 15.53
CA THR A 158 23.36 2.62 14.89
C THR A 158 23.04 2.78 13.40
N PHE A 159 22.73 4.01 12.99
CA PHE A 159 22.44 4.33 11.59
C PHE A 159 23.74 4.59 10.81
N VAL A 160 24.01 3.76 9.79
CA VAL A 160 25.20 3.86 8.97
C VAL A 160 24.85 4.51 7.63
N GLU A 161 25.46 5.67 7.34
CA GLU A 161 25.41 6.26 6.01
C GLU A 161 26.30 5.48 5.06
N GLU A 162 25.73 4.86 4.03
CA GLU A 162 26.52 4.45 2.88
C GLU A 162 27.01 5.71 2.17
N VAL A 163 28.31 5.98 2.26
CA VAL A 163 28.96 6.96 1.39
C VAL A 163 28.79 6.42 -0.03
N PRO A 164 28.10 7.14 -0.95
CA PRO A 164 27.96 6.68 -2.31
C PRO A 164 29.35 6.48 -2.90
N VAL A 165 29.59 5.33 -3.52
CA VAL A 165 30.87 4.99 -4.16
C VAL A 165 31.25 6.01 -5.25
N ASP A 166 30.29 6.81 -5.73
CA ASP A 166 30.47 7.90 -6.70
C ASP A 166 30.70 9.30 -6.07
N ALA A 167 30.84 9.41 -4.74
CA ALA A 167 31.04 10.70 -4.06
C ALA A 167 32.44 11.32 -4.27
N GLU A 168 33.27 10.77 -5.16
CA GLU A 168 34.62 11.30 -5.42
C GLU A 168 34.65 12.50 -6.37
N GLU A 169 33.58 12.88 -7.09
CA GLU A 169 33.64 14.08 -7.93
C GLU A 169 32.36 14.93 -7.96
N LEU A 170 31.99 15.54 -6.84
CA LEU A 170 31.15 16.76 -6.86
C LEU A 170 31.99 17.96 -7.35
N LYS A 171 32.33 17.97 -8.64
CA LYS A 171 32.98 19.11 -9.32
C LYS A 171 31.97 20.26 -9.44
N ILE A 172 32.07 21.23 -8.53
CA ILE A 172 31.27 22.48 -8.49
C ILE A 172 31.39 23.31 -9.79
N LEU A 173 32.45 23.05 -10.57
CA LEU A 173 32.75 23.68 -11.85
C LEU A 173 33.05 22.58 -12.88
N SER A 174 32.14 22.37 -13.83
CA SER A 174 32.44 21.62 -15.04
C SER A 174 32.81 22.61 -16.15
N ARG A 175 33.80 22.26 -16.98
CA ARG A 175 34.13 23.03 -18.19
C ARG A 175 33.38 22.40 -19.34
N SER A 176 32.45 23.15 -19.94
CA SER A 176 31.83 22.77 -21.21
C SER A 176 32.41 23.62 -22.32
N SER A 177 32.52 23.07 -23.52
CA SER A 177 32.92 23.80 -24.72
C SER A 177 31.76 23.83 -25.70
N TYR A 178 31.66 24.91 -26.46
CA TYR A 178 30.85 24.91 -27.67
C TYR A 178 31.71 25.32 -28.86
N GLN A 179 31.50 24.67 -29.99
CA GLN A 179 32.22 24.95 -31.22
C GLN A 179 31.56 26.10 -31.98
N LYS A 180 32.36 27.10 -32.36
CA LYS A 180 31.91 28.20 -33.22
C LYS A 180 32.86 28.35 -34.39
N THR A 181 32.33 28.37 -35.61
CA THR A 181 33.14 28.61 -36.82
C THR A 181 33.26 30.11 -37.05
N LEU A 182 34.49 30.61 -37.05
CA LEU A 182 34.80 32.02 -37.32
C LEU A 182 35.90 32.08 -38.39
N MET A 183 35.68 32.84 -39.48
CA MET A 183 36.63 32.96 -40.60
C MET A 183 37.14 31.60 -41.16
N GLY A 184 36.26 30.62 -41.31
CA GLY A 184 36.60 29.31 -41.87
C GLY A 184 37.43 28.39 -40.96
N ARG A 185 37.68 28.77 -39.70
CA ARG A 185 38.31 27.92 -38.68
C ARG A 185 37.33 27.66 -37.54
N SER A 186 37.20 26.39 -37.16
CA SER A 186 36.40 26.00 -35.99
C SER A 186 37.22 26.27 -34.73
N ILE A 187 36.69 27.11 -33.84
CA ILE A 187 37.32 27.43 -32.55
C ILE A 187 36.42 26.89 -31.45
N GLU A 188 37.03 26.13 -30.55
CA GLU A 188 36.39 25.57 -29.37
C GLU A 188 36.55 26.53 -28.20
N ILE A 189 35.45 27.10 -27.71
CA ILE A 189 35.47 28.11 -26.64
C ILE A 189 34.99 27.44 -25.34
N PRO A 190 35.88 27.22 -24.36
CA PRO A 190 35.48 26.69 -23.05
C PRO A 190 34.79 27.78 -22.22
N TYR A 191 33.67 27.44 -21.60
CA TYR A 191 33.02 28.27 -20.60
C TYR A 191 32.68 27.45 -19.35
N PRO A 192 32.79 28.06 -18.14
CA PRO A 192 32.46 27.37 -16.90
C PRO A 192 30.94 27.18 -16.81
N VAL A 193 30.51 25.95 -16.53
CA VAL A 193 29.13 25.64 -16.14
C VAL A 193 29.14 25.38 -14.64
N VAL A 194 28.38 26.20 -13.93
CA VAL A 194 28.21 26.08 -12.48
C VAL A 194 26.98 25.21 -12.24
N ASP A 195 27.16 24.07 -11.56
CA ASP A 195 26.01 23.22 -11.22
C ASP A 195 25.21 23.85 -10.07
N ILE A 196 24.08 24.46 -10.42
CA ILE A 196 23.18 25.17 -9.49
C ILE A 196 22.60 24.22 -8.42
N ARG A 197 22.59 22.88 -8.66
CA ARG A 197 22.15 21.88 -7.66
C ARG A 197 23.14 21.79 -6.49
N SER A 198 24.44 21.85 -6.78
CA SER A 198 25.52 21.82 -5.77
C SER A 198 25.60 23.09 -4.91
N ILE A 199 25.09 24.21 -5.42
CA ILE A 199 25.02 25.49 -4.68
C ILE A 199 23.78 25.56 -3.80
N ARG A 200 22.65 24.98 -4.22
CA ARG A 200 21.44 24.91 -3.38
C ARG A 200 21.67 24.09 -2.10
N SER A 201 22.45 23.01 -2.16
CA SER A 201 22.78 22.21 -0.96
C SER A 201 23.64 22.94 0.08
N ARG A 202 24.35 24.02 -0.30
CA ARG A 202 25.15 24.83 0.64
C ARG A 202 24.39 26.00 1.28
N ARG A 203 23.25 26.42 0.71
CA ARG A 203 22.52 27.61 1.17
C ARG A 203 21.37 27.30 2.13
N THR A 204 20.97 26.04 2.24
CA THR A 204 20.16 25.54 3.36
C THR A 204 21.09 25.09 4.49
N LYS A 205 21.66 26.07 5.20
CA LYS A 205 22.04 25.90 6.61
C LYS A 205 20.76 25.96 7.46
N SER A 206 19.83 25.04 7.21
CA SER A 206 18.89 24.58 8.22
C SER A 206 19.55 23.37 8.90
N GLU A 207 19.34 23.21 10.19
CA GLU A 207 19.83 22.13 11.07
C GLU A 207 20.34 20.87 10.33
N LYS A 208 21.59 20.46 10.61
CA LYS A 208 22.12 19.18 10.11
C LYS A 208 21.22 18.07 10.67
N LYS A 209 20.28 17.58 9.85
CA LYS A 209 19.47 16.41 10.17
C LYS A 209 20.38 15.24 10.53
N SER A 210 20.01 14.48 11.56
CA SER A 210 20.75 13.27 11.92
C SER A 210 20.64 12.21 10.81
N SER A 211 21.58 11.27 10.77
CA SER A 211 21.53 10.16 9.79
C SER A 211 20.26 9.31 9.95
N GLU A 212 19.76 9.22 11.18
CA GLU A 212 18.44 8.64 11.53
C GLU A 212 17.28 9.41 10.88
N GLU A 213 17.23 10.74 11.06
CA GLU A 213 16.18 11.58 10.44
C GLU A 213 16.19 11.47 8.91
N ILE A 214 17.37 11.45 8.30
CA ILE A 214 17.54 11.27 6.84
C ILE A 214 17.00 9.90 6.41
N PHE A 215 17.28 8.85 7.18
CA PHE A 215 16.80 7.51 6.89
C PHE A 215 15.27 7.46 6.95
N PHE A 216 14.64 7.95 8.03
CA PHE A 216 13.18 7.91 8.17
C PHE A 216 12.45 8.82 7.16
N ASP A 217 13.03 9.97 6.79
CA ASP A 217 12.52 10.80 5.68
C ASP A 217 12.55 10.02 4.36
N LYS A 218 13.65 9.30 4.08
CA LYS A 218 13.79 8.49 2.88
C LYS A 218 12.82 7.30 2.89
N LEU A 219 12.69 6.63 4.04
CA LEU A 219 11.77 5.51 4.25
C LEU A 219 10.33 5.92 4.01
N ALA A 220 9.86 6.98 4.67
CA ALA A 220 8.50 7.50 4.50
C ALA A 220 8.21 7.93 3.06
N ARG A 221 9.21 8.50 2.36
CA ARG A 221 9.09 8.86 0.95
C ARG A 221 8.93 7.62 0.06
N ILE A 222 9.71 6.57 0.28
CA ILE A 222 9.70 5.35 -0.56
C ILE A 222 8.45 4.51 -0.27
N SER A 223 8.08 4.37 1.00
CA SER A 223 6.86 3.65 1.43
C SER A 223 5.57 4.42 1.15
N ASP A 224 5.66 5.71 0.76
CA ASP A 224 4.51 6.60 0.58
C ASP A 224 3.63 6.68 1.85
N GLY A 225 4.26 6.56 3.02
CA GLY A 225 3.60 6.55 4.32
C GLY A 225 2.85 5.26 4.66
N ASN A 226 3.04 4.18 3.89
CA ASN A 226 2.43 2.88 4.19
C ASN A 226 3.25 2.13 5.26
N PRO A 227 2.66 1.75 6.40
CA PRO A 227 3.39 1.13 7.51
C PRO A 227 3.96 -0.24 7.17
N GLY A 228 3.23 -1.14 6.50
CA GLY A 228 3.77 -2.46 6.18
C GLY A 228 4.84 -2.42 5.09
N VAL A 229 4.75 -1.47 4.15
CA VAL A 229 5.88 -1.23 3.21
C VAL A 229 7.09 -0.66 3.95
N ALA A 230 6.87 0.25 4.90
CA ALA A 230 7.96 0.80 5.72
C ALA A 230 8.63 -0.28 6.59
N GLU A 231 7.85 -1.16 7.19
CA GLU A 231 8.35 -2.30 7.98
C GLU A 231 9.12 -3.30 7.11
N TYR A 232 8.61 -3.62 5.91
CA TYR A 232 9.34 -4.47 4.97
C TYR A 232 10.71 -3.87 4.61
N LEU A 233 10.75 -2.60 4.23
CA LEU A 233 11.99 -1.90 3.88
C LEU A 233 12.93 -1.72 5.08
N TRP A 234 12.38 -1.55 6.28
CA TRP A 234 13.13 -1.54 7.53
C TRP A 234 13.83 -2.88 7.78
N ASN A 235 13.10 -3.98 7.66
CA ASN A 235 13.64 -5.33 7.86
C ASN A 235 14.75 -5.66 6.85
N GLU A 236 14.64 -5.18 5.61
CA GLU A 236 15.72 -5.31 4.60
C GLU A 236 16.95 -4.44 4.93
N ALA A 237 16.76 -3.32 5.61
CA ALA A 237 17.84 -2.39 5.98
C ALA A 237 18.51 -2.73 7.32
N LEU A 238 17.81 -3.45 8.20
CA LEU A 238 18.25 -3.80 9.54
C LEU A 238 19.20 -5.00 9.50
N ASP A 239 20.47 -4.76 9.82
CA ASP A 239 21.49 -5.76 10.10
C ASP A 239 21.93 -5.59 11.55
N TYR A 240 21.09 -6.05 12.47
CA TYR A 240 21.16 -5.69 13.90
C TYR A 240 22.58 -5.82 14.49
N PRO A 241 23.10 -4.79 15.18
CA PRO A 241 22.42 -3.54 15.59
C PRO A 241 22.54 -2.37 14.59
N GLU A 242 23.07 -2.61 13.40
CA GLU A 242 23.30 -1.58 12.39
C GLU A 242 22.08 -1.45 11.46
N VAL A 243 21.73 -0.21 11.11
CA VAL A 243 20.72 0.09 10.10
C VAL A 243 21.42 0.71 8.90
N ARG A 244 21.42 -0.01 7.77
CA ARG A 244 22.08 0.42 6.54
C ARG A 244 21.18 1.36 5.76
N ASN A 245 21.68 2.52 5.33
CA ASN A 245 20.92 3.44 4.48
C ASN A 245 20.90 3.03 2.98
N ALA A 246 20.75 1.72 2.71
CA ALA A 246 20.76 1.14 1.37
C ALA A 246 19.36 1.05 0.71
N LEU A 247 18.38 1.80 1.24
CA LEU A 247 17.00 1.79 0.73
C LEU A 247 16.98 2.09 -0.78
N LYS A 248 16.46 1.14 -1.57
CA LYS A 248 16.33 1.24 -3.02
C LYS A 248 15.12 2.10 -3.37
N ASP A 249 15.26 2.94 -4.39
CA ASP A 249 14.10 3.64 -4.93
C ASP A 249 13.14 2.62 -5.60
N PRO A 250 11.82 2.91 -5.62
CA PRO A 250 10.84 2.04 -6.26
C PRO A 250 11.17 1.78 -7.74
N PRO A 251 10.81 0.61 -8.28
CA PRO A 251 11.12 0.27 -9.67
C PRO A 251 10.45 1.24 -10.65
N SER A 252 11.14 1.53 -11.76
CA SER A 252 10.54 2.27 -12.87
C SER A 252 9.56 1.37 -13.61
N ILE A 253 8.35 1.87 -13.85
CA ILE A 253 7.31 1.10 -14.54
C ILE A 253 7.22 1.51 -16.01
N ASP A 254 7.53 0.54 -16.87
CA ASP A 254 7.24 0.53 -18.30
C ASP A 254 6.35 -0.68 -18.56
N LEU A 255 5.04 -0.45 -18.65
CA LEU A 255 4.02 -1.45 -18.92
C LEU A 255 3.14 -0.95 -20.08
N ASP A 256 2.72 -1.88 -20.93
CA ASP A 256 1.63 -1.62 -21.86
C ASP A 256 0.27 -1.60 -21.14
N TYR A 257 -0.80 -1.26 -21.87
CA TYR A 257 -2.13 -1.13 -21.28
C TYR A 257 -2.67 -2.44 -20.68
N ASP A 258 -2.40 -3.57 -21.32
CA ASP A 258 -2.92 -4.88 -20.90
C ASP A 258 -2.22 -5.36 -19.63
N GLU A 259 -0.90 -5.15 -19.57
CA GLU A 259 -0.07 -5.34 -18.38
C GLU A 259 -0.51 -4.41 -17.23
N SER A 260 -0.75 -3.12 -17.53
CA SER A 260 -1.28 -2.16 -16.55
C SER A 260 -2.67 -2.54 -16.04
N PHE A 261 -3.53 -3.06 -16.91
CA PHE A 261 -4.86 -3.53 -16.53
C PHE A 261 -4.75 -4.75 -15.59
N ALA A 262 -3.91 -5.73 -15.93
CA ALA A 262 -3.69 -6.92 -15.12
C ALA A 262 -3.14 -6.58 -13.73
N ILE A 263 -2.09 -5.75 -13.63
CA ILE A 263 -1.55 -5.35 -12.32
C ILE A 263 -2.55 -4.50 -11.52
N GLY A 264 -3.43 -3.75 -12.19
CA GLY A 264 -4.54 -3.05 -11.55
C GLY A 264 -5.57 -3.99 -10.90
N ILE A 265 -5.79 -5.17 -11.49
CA ILE A 265 -6.60 -6.23 -10.88
C ILE A 265 -5.89 -6.77 -9.63
N VAL A 266 -4.61 -7.13 -9.73
CA VAL A 266 -3.82 -7.61 -8.58
C VAL A 266 -3.83 -6.59 -7.44
N LEU A 267 -3.63 -5.30 -7.75
CA LEU A 267 -3.69 -4.20 -6.77
C LEU A 267 -5.02 -4.12 -6.04
N SER A 268 -6.11 -4.27 -6.78
CA SER A 268 -7.47 -4.17 -6.23
C SER A 268 -7.81 -5.36 -5.33
N MET A 269 -7.27 -6.54 -5.63
CA MET A 269 -7.50 -7.77 -4.87
C MET A 269 -6.48 -7.99 -3.73
N GLY A 270 -5.38 -7.22 -3.73
CA GLY A 270 -4.22 -7.39 -2.85
C GLY A 270 -3.36 -8.61 -3.24
N SER A 271 -4.01 -9.78 -3.32
CA SER A 271 -3.47 -11.01 -3.89
C SER A 271 -4.56 -11.74 -4.67
N ILE A 272 -4.17 -12.44 -5.74
CA ILE A 272 -5.11 -13.15 -6.61
C ILE A 272 -4.51 -14.48 -7.05
N GLN A 273 -5.31 -15.54 -7.16
CA GLN A 273 -4.81 -16.77 -7.77
C GLN A 273 -4.71 -16.59 -9.28
N VAL A 274 -3.71 -17.21 -9.90
CA VAL A 274 -3.50 -17.20 -11.36
C VAL A 274 -4.79 -17.56 -12.09
N ARG A 275 -5.53 -18.56 -11.62
CA ARG A 275 -6.82 -18.97 -12.19
C ARG A 275 -7.88 -17.85 -12.18
N GLU A 276 -7.96 -17.08 -11.10
CA GLU A 276 -8.93 -15.98 -11.03
C GLU A 276 -8.50 -14.81 -11.91
N LEU A 277 -7.19 -14.62 -12.10
CA LEU A 277 -6.67 -13.64 -13.05
C LEU A 277 -6.97 -14.09 -14.49
N SER A 278 -6.80 -15.38 -14.82
CA SER A 278 -7.16 -15.97 -16.12
C SER A 278 -8.65 -15.79 -16.43
N ASP A 279 -9.54 -16.00 -15.45
CA ASP A 279 -10.98 -15.75 -15.59
C ASP A 279 -11.32 -14.32 -16.10
N VAL A 280 -10.45 -13.35 -15.86
CA VAL A 280 -10.61 -11.94 -16.28
C VAL A 280 -9.89 -11.65 -17.60
N LEU A 281 -8.72 -12.27 -17.83
CA LEU A 281 -7.83 -11.98 -18.94
C LEU A 281 -8.10 -12.84 -20.19
N GLU A 282 -8.55 -14.08 -20.04
CA GLU A 282 -8.84 -14.97 -21.18
C GLU A 282 -9.91 -14.41 -22.14
N PRO A 283 -11.00 -13.77 -21.68
CA PRO A 283 -11.96 -13.12 -22.59
C PRO A 283 -11.37 -11.97 -23.42
N LEU A 284 -10.17 -11.50 -23.08
CA LEU A 284 -9.41 -10.48 -23.79
C LEU A 284 -8.28 -11.08 -24.65
N ASP A 285 -8.23 -12.41 -24.80
CA ASP A 285 -7.15 -13.16 -25.47
C ASP A 285 -5.77 -12.97 -24.82
N LEU A 286 -5.73 -12.71 -23.50
CA LEU A 286 -4.51 -12.51 -22.71
C LEU A 286 -4.22 -13.71 -21.80
N SER A 287 -2.95 -14.13 -21.72
CA SER A 287 -2.51 -15.18 -20.79
C SER A 287 -2.07 -14.58 -19.46
N ALA A 288 -2.73 -15.01 -18.38
CA ALA A 288 -2.39 -14.60 -17.02
C ALA A 288 -0.99 -15.05 -16.63
N GLU A 289 -0.58 -16.27 -17.00
CA GLU A 289 0.75 -16.82 -16.69
C GLU A 289 1.85 -16.01 -17.37
N LYS A 290 1.66 -15.65 -18.64
CA LYS A 290 2.62 -14.84 -19.38
C LYS A 290 2.76 -13.45 -18.77
N ILE A 291 1.64 -12.79 -18.46
CA ILE A 291 1.65 -11.45 -17.86
C ILE A 291 2.24 -11.51 -16.46
N ALA A 292 1.87 -12.50 -15.64
CA ALA A 292 2.43 -12.69 -14.30
C ALA A 292 3.95 -12.85 -14.34
N GLY A 293 4.48 -13.69 -15.25
CA GLY A 293 5.91 -13.85 -15.46
C GLY A 293 6.61 -12.54 -15.83
N LEU A 294 6.03 -11.75 -16.75
CA LEU A 294 6.58 -10.45 -17.12
C LEU A 294 6.58 -9.45 -15.97
N LEU A 295 5.49 -9.39 -15.19
CA LEU A 295 5.40 -8.51 -14.02
C LEU A 295 6.39 -8.91 -12.92
N GLU A 296 6.66 -10.21 -12.77
CA GLU A 296 7.63 -10.75 -11.82
C GLU A 296 9.07 -10.47 -12.25
N GLU A 297 9.40 -10.67 -13.53
CA GLU A 297 10.70 -10.32 -14.11
C GLU A 297 11.02 -8.82 -13.97
N ARG A 298 9.99 -7.96 -14.02
CA ARG A 298 10.10 -6.51 -13.80
C ARG A 298 10.12 -6.11 -12.32
N GLY A 299 10.03 -7.07 -11.40
CA GLY A 299 10.07 -6.83 -9.96
C GLY A 299 8.86 -6.08 -9.42
N LEU A 300 7.68 -6.23 -10.06
CA LEU A 300 6.44 -5.56 -9.63
C LEU A 300 5.56 -6.47 -8.77
N VAL A 301 5.57 -7.77 -9.08
CA VAL A 301 4.84 -8.80 -8.34
C VAL A 301 5.79 -9.92 -7.94
N PHE A 302 5.35 -10.73 -6.98
CA PHE A 302 5.95 -12.02 -6.69
C PHE A 302 4.91 -13.12 -6.87
N SER A 303 5.37 -14.30 -7.27
CA SER A 303 4.54 -15.48 -7.40
C SER A 303 4.90 -16.48 -6.29
N GLU A 304 3.92 -16.85 -5.46
CA GLU A 304 4.06 -17.93 -4.48
C GLU A 304 3.05 -19.03 -4.80
N GLY A 305 3.53 -20.14 -5.36
CA GLY A 305 2.66 -21.19 -5.87
C GLY A 305 1.79 -20.68 -7.01
N ASP A 306 0.47 -20.67 -6.81
CA ASP A 306 -0.52 -20.14 -7.76
C ASP A 306 -1.06 -18.76 -7.37
N VAL A 307 -0.46 -18.09 -6.38
CA VAL A 307 -0.88 -16.76 -5.93
C VAL A 307 0.09 -15.70 -6.43
N ILE A 308 -0.47 -14.63 -6.98
CA ILE A 308 0.25 -13.44 -7.43
C ILE A 308 -0.12 -12.29 -6.49
N ALA A 309 0.88 -11.57 -6.00
CA ALA A 309 0.69 -10.36 -5.18
C ALA A 309 1.73 -9.29 -5.52
N ILE A 310 1.38 -8.03 -5.26
CA ILE A 310 2.29 -6.90 -5.47
C ILE A 310 3.46 -6.99 -4.49
N ARG A 311 4.66 -6.68 -4.95
CA ARG A 311 5.82 -6.50 -4.07
C ARG A 311 5.67 -5.20 -3.26
N SER A 312 5.92 -5.26 -1.96
CA SER A 312 5.80 -4.12 -1.05
C SER A 312 6.55 -2.89 -1.56
N GLU A 313 7.79 -3.08 -2.02
CA GLU A 313 8.66 -2.05 -2.58
C GLU A 313 8.16 -1.48 -3.92
N ALA A 314 7.34 -2.23 -4.65
CA ALA A 314 6.76 -1.80 -5.92
C ALA A 314 5.45 -1.01 -5.74
N LEU A 315 4.76 -1.12 -4.61
CA LEU A 315 3.41 -0.58 -4.39
C LEU A 315 3.30 0.88 -4.85
N LYS A 316 4.19 1.75 -4.37
CA LYS A 316 4.16 3.19 -4.70
C LYS A 316 4.23 3.42 -6.21
N SER A 317 5.18 2.77 -6.88
CA SER A 317 5.40 2.91 -8.32
C SER A 317 4.19 2.43 -9.12
N VAL A 318 3.58 1.31 -8.71
CA VAL A 318 2.39 0.72 -9.36
C VAL A 318 1.21 1.68 -9.24
N VAL A 319 0.95 2.19 -8.04
CA VAL A 319 -0.13 3.14 -7.79
C VAL A 319 0.05 4.42 -8.59
N GLU A 320 1.26 5.01 -8.60
CA GLU A 320 1.56 6.21 -9.39
C GLU A 320 1.39 5.97 -10.89
N HIS A 321 1.84 4.83 -11.39
CA HIS A 321 1.67 4.44 -12.79
C HIS A 321 0.19 4.30 -13.17
N LEU A 322 -0.59 3.54 -12.38
CA LEU A 322 -2.01 3.33 -12.66
C LEU A 322 -2.85 4.60 -12.51
N ARG A 323 -2.48 5.51 -11.60
CA ARG A 323 -3.12 6.84 -11.48
C ARG A 323 -2.91 7.68 -12.73
N ARG A 324 -1.70 7.66 -13.32
CA ARG A 324 -1.42 8.37 -14.58
C ARG A 324 -2.28 7.84 -15.73
N LEU A 325 -2.53 6.54 -15.76
CA LEU A 325 -3.40 5.89 -16.74
C LEU A 325 -4.90 5.96 -16.40
N ARG A 326 -5.26 6.51 -15.24
CA ARG A 326 -6.64 6.55 -14.72
C ARG A 326 -7.28 5.17 -14.57
N LEU A 327 -6.47 4.16 -14.29
CA LEU A 327 -6.94 2.81 -13.95
C LEU A 327 -7.25 2.68 -12.46
N VAL A 328 -6.66 3.56 -11.66
CA VAL A 328 -7.02 3.81 -10.26
C VAL A 328 -7.08 5.32 -10.03
N TRP A 329 -7.82 5.76 -9.00
CA TRP A 329 -8.11 7.17 -8.78
C TRP A 329 -7.98 7.57 -7.33
#